data_AF-A0A432UDS5-F1
#
_entry.id   AF-A0A432UDS5-F1
#
_cell.length_a   1.000
_cell.length_b   1.000
_cell.length_c   1.000
_cell.angle_alpha   90.00
_cell.angle_beta   90.00
_cell.angle_gamma   90.00
#
_symmetry.space_group_name_H-M   'P 1'
#
loop_
_entity.id
_entity.type
_entity.pdbx_description
1 polymer ?
#
loop_
_entity_poly.entity_id
_entity_poly.type
_entity_poly.pdbx_seq_one_letter_code
_entity_poly.pdbx_strand_id
1 'polypeptide(L)' 'VLMRRLREGGYEGSYREVMGDLERLKLVEVKVDGRRYLVRTELEGKAYEAFKAVGMRVPGKVFEVEEGVVERRGNVSGNR' A
#
# COMPACT_ATOMS: atom_id res chain seq x y z
N VAL A 1 -16.50 -5.49 4.44
CA VAL A 1 -15.82 -6.79 4.24
C VAL A 1 -14.54 -6.91 5.07
N LEU A 2 -13.56 -5.99 4.92
CA LEU A 2 -12.27 -6.02 5.65
C LEU A 2 -12.42 -6.22 7.17
N MET A 3 -13.13 -5.31 7.87
CA MET A 3 -13.26 -5.39 9.33
C MET A 3 -13.95 -6.66 9.82
N ARG A 4 -14.87 -7.22 9.03
CA ARG A 4 -15.52 -8.49 9.37
C ARG A 4 -14.49 -9.61 9.41
N ARG A 5 -13.66 -9.71 8.37
CA ARG A 5 -12.61 -10.74 8.25
C ARG A 5 -11.48 -10.56 9.27
N LEU A 6 -11.13 -9.32 9.60
CA LEU A 6 -10.18 -9.04 10.68
C LEU A 6 -10.72 -9.49 12.04
N ARG A 7 -12.01 -9.24 12.33
CA ARG A 7 -12.68 -9.71 13.56
C ARG A 7 -12.80 -11.23 13.63
N GLU A 8 -13.09 -11.89 12.50
CA GLU A 8 -13.05 -13.35 12.40
C GLU A 8 -11.66 -13.92 12.76
N GLY A 9 -10.59 -13.13 12.56
CA GLY A 9 -9.22 -13.43 12.99
C GLY A 9 -8.81 -12.88 14.37
N GLY A 10 -9.76 -12.40 15.18
CA GLY A 10 -9.51 -11.92 16.55
C GLY A 10 -9.02 -10.46 16.67
N TYR A 11 -9.12 -9.65 15.62
CA TYR A 11 -8.78 -8.23 15.71
C TYR A 11 -9.91 -7.40 16.35
N GLU A 12 -9.58 -6.67 17.42
CA GLU A 12 -10.53 -5.86 18.21
C GLU A 12 -10.38 -4.34 17.99
N GLY A 13 -9.38 -3.91 17.21
CA GLY A 13 -9.11 -2.50 16.98
C GLY A 13 -10.09 -1.81 16.01
N SER A 14 -9.80 -0.55 15.70
CA SER A 14 -10.71 0.29 14.92
C SER A 14 -10.43 0.23 13.42
N TYR A 15 -11.47 0.51 12.61
CA TYR A 15 -11.29 0.68 11.17
C TYR A 15 -10.28 1.80 10.83
N ARG A 16 -10.31 2.89 11.61
CA ARG A 16 -9.42 4.05 11.39
C ARG A 16 -7.95 3.68 11.59
N GLU A 17 -7.64 2.82 12.56
CA GLU A 17 -6.30 2.31 12.81
C GLU A 17 -5.79 1.51 11.60
N VAL A 18 -6.57 0.51 11.17
CA VAL A 18 -6.22 -0.32 10.00
C VAL A 18 -6.03 0.51 8.74
N MET A 19 -6.94 1.45 8.48
CA MET A 19 -6.84 2.31 7.30
C MET A 19 -5.64 3.26 7.39
N GLY A 20 -5.35 3.81 8.57
CA GLY A 20 -4.17 4.64 8.78
C GLY A 20 -2.87 3.88 8.51
N ASP A 21 -2.82 2.60 8.88
CA ASP A 21 -1.66 1.73 8.61
C ASP A 21 -1.51 1.41 7.12
N LEU A 22 -2.63 1.11 6.43
CA LEU A 22 -2.65 0.91 4.99
C LEU A 22 -2.27 2.19 4.22
N GLU A 23 -2.68 3.37 4.70
CA GLU A 23 -2.36 4.65 4.08
C GLU A 23 -0.87 4.99 4.15
N ARG A 24 -0.15 4.50 5.17
CA ARG A 24 1.32 4.69 5.27
C ARG A 24 2.09 3.81 4.28
N LEU A 25 1.46 2.80 3.71
CA LEU A 25 2.06 1.99 2.66
C LEU A 25 2.13 2.78 1.36
N LYS A 26 3.34 3.09 0.89
CA LYS A 26 3.61 3.86 -0.33
C LYS A 26 4.53 3.08 -1.26
N LEU A 27 4.48 3.43 -2.54
CA LEU A 27 5.54 3.11 -3.50
C LEU A 27 6.36 4.38 -3.71
N VAL A 28 7.67 4.27 -3.50
CA VAL A 28 8.63 5.35 -3.75
C VAL A 28 9.47 5.01 -4.97
N GLU A 29 9.74 6.01 -5.79
CA GLU A 29 10.64 5.83 -6.94
C GLU A 29 12.09 6.01 -6.48
N VAL A 30 12.95 5.05 -6.82
CA VAL A 30 14.38 5.08 -6.53
C VAL A 30 15.14 4.90 -7.84
N LYS A 31 16.20 5.69 -8.05
CA LYS A 31 17.11 5.54 -9.20
C LYS A 31 18.46 5.02 -8.72
N VAL A 32 18.93 3.92 -9.32
CA VAL A 32 20.21 3.28 -9.01
C VAL A 32 20.86 2.89 -10.33
N ASP A 33 22.10 3.33 -10.57
CA ASP A 33 22.88 3.00 -11.78
C ASP A 33 22.12 3.24 -13.09
N GLY A 34 21.39 4.35 -13.17
CA GLY A 34 20.60 4.71 -14.36
C GLY A 34 19.30 3.91 -14.53
N ARG A 35 19.01 2.96 -13.65
CA ARG A 35 17.76 2.19 -13.63
C ARG A 35 16.77 2.77 -12.62
N ARG A 36 15.49 2.53 -12.85
CA ARG A 36 14.40 3.04 -12.01
C ARG A 36 13.65 1.88 -11.35
N TYR A 37 13.37 2.07 -10.07
CA TYR A 37 12.68 1.09 -9.24
C TYR A 37 11.51 1.74 -8.52
N LEU A 38 10.40 1.02 -8.38
CA LEU A 38 9.36 1.32 -7.40
C LEU A 38 9.59 0.44 -6.17
N VAL A 39 9.82 1.07 -5.03
CA VAL A 39 10.07 0.40 -3.77
C VAL A 39 8.90 0.64 -2.82
N ARG A 40 8.31 -0.44 -2.32
CA ARG A 40 7.27 -0.37 -1.29
C ARG A 40 7.91 0.01 0.05
N THR A 41 7.35 1.00 0.75
CA THR A 41 7.71 1.27 2.15
C THR A 41 7.42 0.05 3.03
N GLU A 42 8.04 -0.05 4.20
CA GLU A 42 7.79 -1.19 5.09
C GLU A 42 6.32 -1.32 5.48
N LEU A 43 5.88 -2.56 5.74
CA LEU A 43 4.57 -2.75 6.34
C LEU A 43 4.66 -2.31 7.79
N GLU A 44 3.72 -1.47 8.21
CA GLU A 44 3.60 -1.04 9.59
C GLU A 44 2.23 -1.39 10.13
N GLY A 45 2.16 -1.58 11.46
CA GLY A 45 0.91 -1.84 12.16
C GLY A 45 0.15 -3.03 11.56
N LYS A 46 -1.11 -2.78 11.21
CA LYS A 46 -2.08 -3.79 10.72
C LYS A 46 -2.14 -3.91 9.20
N ALA A 47 -1.21 -3.29 8.47
CA ALA A 47 -1.21 -3.37 7.01
C ALA A 47 -1.08 -4.82 6.51
N TYR A 48 -0.19 -5.62 7.10
CA TYR A 48 0.00 -7.03 6.74
C TYR A 48 -1.28 -7.86 6.99
N GLU A 49 -1.85 -7.73 8.19
CA GLU A 49 -3.06 -8.43 8.60
C GLU A 49 -4.25 -8.04 7.72
N ALA A 50 -4.33 -6.79 7.28
CA ALA A 50 -5.37 -6.34 6.38
C ALA A 50 -5.32 -7.06 5.04
N PHE A 51 -4.15 -7.17 4.40
CA PHE A 51 -3.98 -7.96 3.17
C PHE A 51 -4.32 -9.43 3.38
N LYS A 52 -3.80 -10.03 4.46
CA LYS A 52 -4.07 -11.42 4.83
C LYS A 52 -5.56 -11.67 5.04
N ALA A 53 -6.24 -10.79 5.78
CA ALA A 53 -7.67 -10.91 6.07
C ALA A 53 -8.51 -10.89 4.80
N VAL A 54 -8.14 -10.10 3.79
CA VAL A 54 -8.86 -10.09 2.51
C VAL A 54 -8.42 -11.19 1.54
N GLY A 55 -7.44 -12.02 1.91
CA GLY A 55 -6.93 -13.10 1.06
C GLY A 55 -6.02 -12.60 -0.06
N MET A 56 -5.43 -11.41 0.10
CA MET A 56 -4.51 -10.82 -0.88
C MET A 56 -3.06 -11.04 -0.46
N ARG A 57 -2.21 -11.32 -1.44
CA ARG A 57 -0.75 -11.25 -1.24
C ARG A 57 -0.35 -9.78 -1.12
N VAL A 58 0.53 -9.47 -0.18
CA VAL A 58 1.16 -8.14 -0.11
C VAL A 58 1.93 -7.90 -1.40
N PRO A 59 1.82 -6.72 -2.03
CA PRO A 59 2.65 -6.36 -3.18
C PRO A 59 4.14 -6.56 -2.89
N GLY A 60 4.90 -6.97 -3.92
CA GLY A 60 6.35 -7.09 -3.87
C GLY A 60 7.04 -5.84 -3.32
N LYS A 61 8.23 -6.01 -2.75
CA LYS A 61 8.96 -4.88 -2.15
C LYS A 61 9.64 -4.00 -3.18
N VAL A 62 10.12 -4.55 -4.28
CA VAL A 62 10.86 -3.83 -5.32
C VAL A 62 10.35 -4.26 -6.68
N PHE A 63 10.12 -3.28 -7.55
CA PHE A 63 9.76 -3.49 -8.96
C PHE A 63 10.72 -2.65 -9.80
N GLU A 64 11.48 -3.27 -10.69
CA GLU A 64 12.18 -2.52 -11.75
C GLU A 64 11.13 -2.03 -12.75
N VAL A 65 11.22 -0.76 -13.14
CA VAL A 65 10.29 -0.16 -14.08
C VAL A 65 11.06 0.43 -15.25
N GLU A 66 10.70 -0.01 -16.46
CA GLU A 66 11.23 0.55 -17.70
C GLU A 66 10.85 2.04 -17.81
N GLU A 67 11.65 2.85 -18.50
CA GLU A 67 11.32 4.26 -18.78
C GLU A 67 10.16 4.37 -19.79
N GLY A 68 8.95 4.17 -19.28
CA GLY A 68 7.71 4.34 -20.02
C GLY A 68 6.56 3.65 -19.28
N VAL A 69 5.47 4.39 -19.05
CA VAL A 69 4.20 3.92 -18.44
C VAL A 69 4.20 3.78 -16.91
N VAL A 70 4.16 4.91 -16.20
CA VAL A 70 3.33 5.03 -14.98
C VAL A 70 2.54 6.33 -15.09
N GLU A 71 1.31 6.25 -15.58
CA GLU A 71 0.38 7.39 -15.53
C GLU A 71 0.08 7.73 -14.06
N ARG A 72 0.55 8.91 -13.61
CA ARG A 72 0.13 9.51 -12.36
C ARG A 72 -1.35 9.89 -12.45
N ARG A 73 -2.27 8.99 -12.09
CA ARG A 73 -3.65 9.40 -11.77
C ARG A 73 -3.72 9.89 -10.33
N GLY A 74 -3.49 11.19 -10.18
CA GLY A 74 -3.68 11.94 -8.94
C GLY A 74 -4.16 13.36 -9.23
N ASN A 75 -5.23 13.51 -10.02
CA ASN A 75 -5.96 14.76 -10.10
C ASN A 75 -6.88 14.88 -8.88
N VAL A 76 -6.62 15.85 -8.02
CA VAL A 76 -7.68 16.59 -7.33
C VAL A 76 -7.48 18.06 -7.70
N SER A 77 -8.20 18.47 -8.74
CA SER A 77 -8.46 19.89 -9.00
C SER A 77 -9.36 20.38 -7.88
N GLY A 78 -8.79 21.10 -6.93
CA GLY A 78 -9.52 21.95 -5.99
C GLY A 78 -9.30 23.39 -6.41
N ASN A 79 -10.09 23.87 -7.38
CA ASN A 79 -10.17 25.28 -7.71
C ASN A 79 -11.31 25.88 -6.88
N ARG A 80 -10.99 26.73 -5.90
CA ARG A 80 -11.82 27.83 -5.39
C ARG A 80 -10.92 28.85 -4.73
#